data_AF-A0A847HPE9-F1
#
_entry.id   AF-A0A847HPE9-F1
#
_cell.length_a   1.000
_cell.length_b   1.000
_cell.length_c   1.000
_cell.angle_alpha   90.00
_cell.angle_beta   90.00
_cell.angle_gamma   90.00
#
_symmetry.space_group_name_H-M   'P 1'
#
loop_
_entity.id
_entity.type
_entity.pdbx_description
1 polymer ?
#
loop_
_entity_poly.entity_id
_entity_poly.type
_entity_poly.pdbx_seq_one_letter_code
_entity_poly.pdbx_strand_id
1 'polypeptide(L)'
;MKDDGVQAQSAIETIRLDENDLARKKKDELVNLLTSCKGQRHLVIIQSYPDPDAISSGLAHKIIAEQYGIDVDIVYAGIISHPENIALVKLLGIDLKKWDAGFDLKPYQATVFVDNQGTTVGPVIDAVKALNIPELIVVDHHEQQERLDPQYIDIRKVGATATIYASYLREGIIQLERSRTEHLMAATALMHGIKTDTNGFVRAGSEDFMAAAFICRFVDSDLLAQITSQSRSKQTMTIIEEALANRTIKESYSISGIGYVRCEERDAIPQAADFLLTEENIHTAIVFGMIVSPDQEETIVGSMRTSRITIDPDEFLKEVFGKGPGGRYFGGGKKTAGGFEIPVGFLSGGSDKEFREMKWKLYKAQITQKILNKIGAVDDDEKDDE
;
A
#
# COMPACT_ATOMS: atom_id res chain seq x y z
N MET A 1 24.31 35.00 -32.29
CA MET A 1 23.58 35.07 -31.00
C MET A 1 22.18 35.62 -31.24
N LYS A 2 21.25 34.74 -31.60
CA LYS A 2 19.78 34.93 -31.62
C LYS A 2 19.22 33.62 -32.20
N ASP A 3 18.94 32.64 -31.34
CA ASP A 3 17.88 31.65 -31.61
C ASP A 3 17.52 30.72 -30.43
N ASP A 4 18.27 30.72 -29.33
CA ASP A 4 18.00 29.76 -28.23
C ASP A 4 16.74 30.08 -27.40
N GLY A 5 16.19 31.29 -27.50
CA GLY A 5 15.02 31.72 -26.70
C GLY A 5 13.66 31.21 -27.22
N VAL A 6 13.54 30.99 -28.54
CA VAL A 6 12.26 30.62 -29.18
C VAL A 6 12.02 29.11 -29.06
N GLN A 7 13.07 28.29 -29.18
CA GLN A 7 12.96 26.84 -28.97
C GLN A 7 12.68 26.47 -27.51
N ALA A 8 13.23 27.22 -26.55
CA ALA A 8 12.96 26.99 -25.12
C ALA A 8 11.50 27.37 -24.75
N GLN A 9 10.96 28.48 -25.27
CA GLN A 9 9.55 28.84 -25.05
C GLN A 9 8.59 27.86 -25.70
N SER A 10 8.87 27.44 -26.93
CA SER A 10 8.11 26.39 -27.63
C SER A 10 8.12 25.08 -26.84
N ALA A 11 9.27 24.61 -26.37
CA ALA A 11 9.34 23.38 -25.57
C ALA A 11 8.61 23.51 -24.22
N ILE A 12 8.69 24.66 -23.55
CA ILE A 12 7.99 24.92 -22.27
C ILE A 12 6.46 25.04 -22.46
N GLU A 13 5.99 25.61 -23.57
CA GLU A 13 4.56 25.63 -23.92
C GLU A 13 4.05 24.26 -24.34
N THR A 14 4.81 23.50 -25.13
CA THR A 14 4.43 22.13 -25.57
C THR A 14 4.36 21.16 -24.39
N ILE A 15 5.31 21.21 -23.44
CA ILE A 15 5.27 20.38 -22.22
C ILE A 15 4.03 20.68 -21.36
N ARG A 16 3.59 21.95 -21.29
CA ARG A 16 2.39 22.35 -20.52
C ARG A 16 1.06 21.97 -21.18
N LEU A 17 1.04 21.78 -22.50
CA LEU A 17 -0.15 21.41 -23.26
C LEU A 17 -0.33 19.87 -23.30
N ASP A 18 0.75 19.11 -23.46
CA ASP A 18 0.70 17.64 -23.61
C ASP A 18 0.20 16.89 -22.35
N GLU A 19 0.61 17.30 -21.15
CA GLU A 19 0.20 16.61 -19.90
C GLU A 19 -1.28 16.84 -19.55
N ASN A 20 -1.82 18.04 -19.84
CA ASN A 20 -3.24 18.34 -19.66
C ASN A 20 -4.12 17.60 -20.67
N ASP A 21 -3.62 17.34 -21.89
CA ASP A 21 -4.33 16.59 -22.91
C ASP A 21 -4.48 15.11 -22.54
N LEU A 22 -3.47 14.49 -21.91
CA LEU A 22 -3.58 13.10 -21.46
C LEU A 22 -4.65 12.92 -20.38
N ALA A 23 -4.63 13.77 -19.34
CA ALA A 23 -5.60 13.69 -18.25
C ALA A 23 -7.04 13.89 -18.77
N ARG A 24 -7.23 14.83 -19.69
CA ARG A 24 -8.53 15.08 -20.32
C ARG A 24 -8.99 13.91 -21.19
N LYS A 25 -8.11 13.39 -22.03
CA LYS A 25 -8.40 12.22 -22.89
C LYS A 25 -8.77 10.99 -22.06
N LYS A 26 -7.99 10.68 -21.03
CA LYS A 26 -8.26 9.57 -20.11
C LYS A 26 -9.58 9.72 -19.39
N LYS A 27 -9.86 10.93 -18.90
CA LYS A 27 -11.17 11.27 -18.34
C LYS A 27 -12.30 11.03 -19.35
N ASP A 28 -12.17 11.47 -20.60
CA ASP A 28 -13.23 11.29 -21.61
C ASP A 28 -13.45 9.81 -21.98
N GLU A 29 -12.39 9.03 -22.10
CA GLU A 29 -12.43 7.57 -22.27
C GLU A 29 -13.18 6.90 -21.09
N LEU A 30 -12.84 7.28 -19.85
CA LEU A 30 -13.49 6.77 -18.65
C LEU A 30 -14.99 7.16 -18.59
N VAL A 31 -15.33 8.40 -18.93
CA VAL A 31 -16.73 8.88 -18.99
C VAL A 31 -17.56 8.02 -19.95
N ASN A 32 -17.03 7.76 -21.15
CA ASN A 32 -17.72 6.95 -22.16
C ASN A 32 -17.96 5.52 -21.64
N LEU A 33 -16.96 4.94 -20.99
CA LEU A 33 -17.06 3.59 -20.42
C LEU A 33 -18.10 3.55 -19.29
N LEU A 34 -18.00 4.43 -18.29
CA LEU A 34 -18.95 4.47 -17.18
C LEU A 34 -20.39 4.73 -17.65
N THR A 35 -20.58 5.60 -18.65
CA THR A 35 -21.90 5.85 -19.24
C THR A 35 -22.50 4.58 -19.86
N SER A 36 -21.67 3.74 -20.50
CA SER A 36 -22.12 2.46 -21.09
C SER A 36 -22.48 1.39 -20.03
N CYS A 37 -22.00 1.56 -18.80
CA CYS A 37 -22.21 0.65 -17.68
C CYS A 37 -23.38 1.02 -16.75
N LYS A 38 -24.18 2.03 -17.11
CA LYS A 38 -25.30 2.51 -16.28
C LYS A 38 -26.24 1.37 -15.85
N GLY A 39 -26.58 1.32 -14.56
CA GLY A 39 -27.44 0.30 -13.96
C GLY A 39 -26.71 -0.99 -13.57
N GLN A 40 -25.40 -1.07 -13.76
CA GLN A 40 -24.57 -2.17 -13.26
C GLN A 40 -24.15 -1.95 -11.81
N ARG A 41 -23.66 -3.03 -11.20
CA ARG A 41 -22.92 -3.02 -9.95
C ARG A 41 -21.48 -3.43 -10.18
N HIS A 42 -20.53 -2.63 -9.74
CA HIS A 42 -19.09 -2.88 -9.89
C HIS A 42 -18.45 -3.21 -8.55
N LEU A 43 -17.46 -4.10 -8.61
CA LEU A 43 -16.65 -4.49 -7.46
C LEU A 43 -15.29 -3.79 -7.56
N VAL A 44 -15.05 -2.79 -6.70
CA VAL A 44 -13.75 -2.12 -6.59
C VAL A 44 -12.85 -2.92 -5.67
N ILE A 45 -11.73 -3.43 -6.19
CA ILE A 45 -10.78 -4.27 -5.47
C ILE A 45 -9.53 -3.44 -5.18
N ILE A 46 -9.29 -3.18 -3.89
CA ILE A 46 -8.06 -2.55 -3.38
C ILE A 46 -7.08 -3.61 -2.88
N GLN A 47 -5.84 -3.21 -2.57
CA GLN A 47 -4.85 -4.12 -2.02
C GLN A 47 -5.31 -4.79 -0.71
N SER A 48 -4.76 -5.98 -0.42
CA SER A 48 -5.19 -6.79 0.75
C SER A 48 -4.99 -6.07 2.08
N TYR A 49 -3.93 -5.29 2.19
CA TYR A 49 -3.60 -4.48 3.36
C TYR A 49 -3.63 -3.00 2.94
N PRO A 50 -4.81 -2.39 2.90
CA PRO A 50 -5.01 -1.12 2.22
C PRO A 50 -4.35 0.05 2.96
N ASP A 51 -3.61 0.85 2.21
CA ASP A 51 -3.04 2.13 2.63
C ASP A 51 -3.98 3.31 2.28
N PRO A 52 -3.63 4.55 2.68
CA PRO A 52 -4.45 5.71 2.37
C PRO A 52 -4.66 5.97 0.88
N ASP A 53 -3.71 5.61 0.02
CA ASP A 53 -3.84 5.83 -1.43
C ASP A 53 -4.92 4.92 -2.02
N ALA A 54 -4.86 3.61 -1.73
CA ALA A 54 -5.86 2.66 -2.18
C ALA A 54 -7.26 2.97 -1.63
N ILE A 55 -7.38 3.30 -0.34
CA ILE A 55 -8.68 3.62 0.30
C ILE A 55 -9.29 4.87 -0.32
N SER A 56 -8.49 5.93 -0.48
CA SER A 56 -8.98 7.20 -1.02
C SER A 56 -9.34 7.11 -2.49
N SER A 57 -8.54 6.39 -3.28
CA SER A 57 -8.79 6.13 -4.70
C SER A 57 -10.06 5.29 -4.91
N GLY A 58 -10.29 4.28 -4.07
CA GLY A 58 -11.53 3.49 -4.10
C GLY A 58 -12.77 4.31 -3.78
N LEU A 59 -12.70 5.18 -2.76
CA LEU A 59 -13.79 6.10 -2.43
C LEU A 59 -14.07 7.09 -3.56
N ALA A 60 -13.02 7.67 -4.16
CA ALA A 60 -13.17 8.58 -5.28
C ALA A 60 -13.80 7.89 -6.50
N HIS A 61 -13.38 6.65 -6.80
CA HIS A 61 -14.01 5.86 -7.86
C HIS A 61 -15.49 5.62 -7.61
N LYS A 62 -15.85 5.22 -6.38
CA LYS A 62 -17.23 4.97 -5.98
C LYS A 62 -18.11 6.20 -6.24
N ILE A 63 -17.72 7.38 -5.75
CA ILE A 63 -18.49 8.62 -5.94
C ILE A 63 -18.62 8.97 -7.43
N ILE A 64 -17.56 8.78 -8.21
CA ILE A 64 -17.61 9.02 -9.66
C ILE A 64 -18.60 8.06 -10.30
N ALA A 65 -18.48 6.75 -10.07
CA ALA A 65 -19.31 5.72 -10.68
C ALA A 65 -20.80 5.86 -10.30
N GLU A 66 -21.11 6.20 -9.04
CA GLU A 66 -22.47 6.43 -8.56
C GLU A 66 -23.14 7.61 -9.31
N GLN A 67 -22.38 8.64 -9.70
CA GLN A 67 -22.90 9.74 -10.53
C GLN A 67 -23.32 9.28 -11.94
N TYR A 68 -22.78 8.16 -12.43
CA TYR A 68 -23.18 7.51 -13.69
C TYR A 68 -24.25 6.42 -13.49
N GLY A 69 -24.78 6.27 -12.28
CA GLY A 69 -25.82 5.29 -11.95
C GLY A 69 -25.29 3.86 -11.87
N ILE A 70 -24.06 3.70 -11.37
CA ILE A 70 -23.42 2.41 -11.11
C ILE A 70 -23.30 2.24 -9.60
N ASP A 71 -23.79 1.12 -9.07
CA ASP A 71 -23.62 0.78 -7.66
C ASP A 71 -22.21 0.23 -7.42
N VAL A 72 -21.53 0.66 -6.36
CA VAL A 72 -20.14 0.25 -6.10
C VAL A 72 -19.93 -0.23 -4.67
N ASP A 73 -19.31 -1.40 -4.57
CA ASP A 73 -18.75 -1.92 -3.32
C ASP A 73 -17.23 -1.99 -3.40
N ILE A 74 -16.57 -1.52 -2.35
CA ILE A 74 -15.11 -1.53 -2.25
C ILE A 74 -14.70 -2.71 -1.35
N VAL A 75 -13.82 -3.57 -1.85
CA VAL A 75 -13.39 -4.79 -1.16
C VAL A 75 -11.88 -4.92 -0.98
N TYR A 76 -11.49 -5.51 0.15
CA TYR A 76 -10.12 -5.85 0.51
C TYR A 76 -10.09 -7.24 1.20
N ALA A 77 -9.00 -8.00 1.08
CA ALA A 77 -8.94 -9.38 1.61
C ALA A 77 -8.23 -9.52 2.98
N GLY A 78 -7.34 -8.60 3.34
CA GLY A 78 -6.51 -8.69 4.55
C GLY A 78 -7.13 -7.99 5.76
N ILE A 79 -6.35 -7.12 6.40
CA ILE A 79 -6.75 -6.37 7.59
C ILE A 79 -6.29 -4.90 7.48
N ILE A 80 -7.09 -4.01 8.06
CA ILE A 80 -6.74 -2.60 8.24
C ILE A 80 -6.27 -2.46 9.70
N SER A 81 -4.96 -2.56 9.92
CA SER A 81 -4.37 -2.51 11.26
C SER A 81 -3.75 -1.15 11.60
N HIS A 82 -3.38 -0.34 10.60
CA HIS A 82 -2.69 0.92 10.84
C HIS A 82 -3.67 1.94 11.46
N PRO A 83 -3.35 2.56 12.61
CA PRO A 83 -4.27 3.48 13.28
C PRO A 83 -4.77 4.61 12.39
N GLU A 84 -3.89 5.21 11.59
CA GLU A 84 -4.27 6.28 10.63
C GLU A 84 -5.27 5.76 9.59
N ASN A 85 -5.11 4.53 9.08
CA ASN A 85 -6.02 3.97 8.07
C ASN A 85 -7.37 3.59 8.69
N ILE A 86 -7.36 3.06 9.92
CA ILE A 86 -8.58 2.81 10.70
C ILE A 86 -9.33 4.12 10.93
N ALA A 87 -8.61 5.20 11.30
CA ALA A 87 -9.19 6.52 11.49
C ALA A 87 -9.73 7.09 10.19
N LEU A 88 -8.99 6.97 9.08
CA LEU A 88 -9.43 7.37 7.75
C LEU A 88 -10.79 6.74 7.40
N VAL A 89 -10.91 5.42 7.54
CA VAL A 89 -12.15 4.69 7.22
C VAL A 89 -13.29 5.10 8.16
N LYS A 90 -13.04 5.15 9.47
CA LYS A 90 -14.09 5.42 10.47
C LYS A 90 -14.55 6.87 10.45
N LEU A 91 -13.63 7.82 10.41
CA LEU A 91 -13.95 9.26 10.48
C LEU A 91 -14.59 9.75 9.18
N LEU A 92 -14.23 9.16 8.04
CA LEU A 92 -14.86 9.48 6.75
C LEU A 92 -16.07 8.58 6.42
N GLY A 93 -16.44 7.63 7.30
CA GLY A 93 -17.59 6.75 7.09
C GLY A 93 -17.50 5.89 5.82
N ILE A 94 -16.29 5.45 5.45
CA ILE A 94 -16.06 4.68 4.22
C ILE A 94 -16.55 3.24 4.43
N ASP A 95 -17.50 2.80 3.61
CA ASP A 95 -17.98 1.42 3.60
C ASP A 95 -17.00 0.52 2.83
N LEU A 96 -16.01 -0.02 3.55
CA LEU A 96 -15.08 -1.03 3.05
C LEU A 96 -15.55 -2.42 3.49
N LYS A 97 -15.75 -3.31 2.52
CA LYS A 97 -16.19 -4.68 2.77
C LYS A 97 -15.02 -5.63 2.76
N LYS A 98 -14.84 -6.37 3.86
CA LYS A 98 -13.85 -7.44 3.88
C LYS A 98 -14.31 -8.59 2.99
N TRP A 99 -13.46 -8.99 2.06
CA TRP A 99 -13.65 -10.18 1.26
C TRP A 99 -13.27 -11.42 2.06
N ASP A 100 -14.09 -12.45 1.93
CA ASP A 100 -13.83 -13.81 2.38
C ASP A 100 -14.41 -14.80 1.36
N ALA A 101 -14.20 -16.10 1.59
CA ALA A 101 -14.70 -17.15 0.70
C ALA A 101 -16.24 -17.22 0.61
N GLY A 102 -16.96 -16.61 1.55
CA GLY A 102 -18.43 -16.54 1.58
C GLY A 102 -19.01 -15.28 0.91
N PHE A 103 -18.15 -14.36 0.44
CA PHE A 103 -18.59 -13.12 -0.18
C PHE A 103 -19.38 -13.38 -1.49
N ASP A 104 -20.62 -12.90 -1.56
CA ASP A 104 -21.46 -13.11 -2.75
C ASP A 104 -21.03 -12.20 -3.90
N LEU A 105 -20.41 -12.79 -4.91
CA LEU A 105 -19.94 -12.11 -6.11
C LEU A 105 -20.97 -12.07 -7.25
N LYS A 106 -22.08 -12.79 -7.15
CA LYS A 106 -23.11 -12.86 -8.21
C LYS A 106 -23.74 -11.51 -8.59
N PRO A 107 -23.91 -10.54 -7.65
CA PRO A 107 -24.53 -9.27 -7.99
C PRO A 107 -23.67 -8.35 -8.88
N TYR A 108 -22.38 -8.63 -9.05
CA TYR A 108 -21.46 -7.72 -9.75
C TYR A 108 -21.29 -8.09 -11.22
N GLN A 109 -21.25 -7.08 -12.10
CA GLN A 109 -21.09 -7.26 -13.55
C GLN A 109 -19.68 -6.95 -14.03
N ALA A 110 -18.84 -6.33 -13.20
CA ALA A 110 -17.49 -5.94 -13.55
C ALA A 110 -16.63 -5.73 -12.30
N THR A 111 -15.32 -5.87 -12.49
CA THR A 111 -14.31 -5.58 -11.48
C THR A 111 -13.49 -4.35 -11.86
N VAL A 112 -13.15 -3.55 -10.86
CA VAL A 112 -12.34 -2.34 -10.97
C VAL A 112 -11.17 -2.50 -10.02
N PHE A 113 -9.94 -2.33 -10.49
CA PHE A 113 -8.77 -2.36 -9.65
C PHE A 113 -8.20 -0.95 -9.51
N VAL A 114 -8.00 -0.53 -8.26
CA VAL A 114 -7.44 0.79 -7.95
C VAL A 114 -6.24 0.61 -7.03
N ASP A 115 -5.14 1.30 -7.36
CA ASP A 115 -3.86 1.18 -6.67
C ASP A 115 -3.33 -0.26 -6.57
N ASN A 116 -3.73 -1.08 -7.54
CA ASN A 116 -3.47 -2.50 -7.56
C ASN A 116 -3.63 -3.04 -8.99
N GLN A 117 -2.73 -3.92 -9.41
CA GLN A 117 -2.80 -4.65 -10.68
C GLN A 117 -2.98 -6.15 -10.46
N GLY A 118 -3.68 -6.49 -9.37
CA GLY A 118 -4.02 -7.84 -8.98
C GLY A 118 -2.91 -8.62 -8.26
N THR A 119 -1.82 -7.96 -7.87
CA THR A 119 -0.64 -8.63 -7.29
C THR A 119 -0.92 -9.17 -5.88
N THR A 120 -1.62 -8.41 -5.05
CA THR A 120 -1.80 -8.71 -3.61
C THR A 120 -3.09 -9.46 -3.28
N VAL A 121 -4.03 -9.58 -4.22
CA VAL A 121 -5.41 -10.06 -4.00
C VAL A 121 -5.71 -11.36 -4.77
N GLY A 122 -4.75 -12.29 -4.79
CA GLY A 122 -4.84 -13.54 -5.54
C GLY A 122 -6.18 -14.29 -5.38
N PRO A 123 -6.61 -14.61 -4.16
CA PRO A 123 -7.87 -15.34 -3.93
C PRO A 123 -9.11 -14.62 -4.49
N VAL A 124 -9.16 -13.28 -4.41
CA VAL A 124 -10.27 -12.49 -4.97
C VAL A 124 -10.30 -12.62 -6.49
N ILE A 125 -9.14 -12.54 -7.14
CA ILE A 125 -9.00 -12.67 -8.60
C ILE A 125 -9.44 -14.04 -9.07
N ASP A 126 -9.01 -15.09 -8.38
CA ASP A 126 -9.36 -16.46 -8.73
C ASP A 126 -10.89 -16.66 -8.62
N ALA A 127 -11.52 -16.08 -7.60
CA ALA A 127 -12.98 -16.14 -7.41
C ALA A 127 -13.77 -15.37 -8.48
N VAL A 128 -13.35 -14.16 -8.85
CA VAL A 128 -14.05 -13.38 -9.91
C VAL A 128 -13.86 -14.01 -11.29
N LYS A 129 -12.68 -14.59 -11.58
CA LYS A 129 -12.41 -15.33 -12.81
C LYS A 129 -13.23 -16.61 -12.90
N ALA A 130 -13.40 -17.34 -11.80
CA ALA A 130 -14.25 -18.52 -11.75
C ALA A 130 -15.73 -18.23 -12.12
N LEU A 131 -16.18 -16.99 -11.90
CA LEU A 131 -17.52 -16.52 -12.25
C LEU A 131 -17.59 -15.76 -13.58
N ASN A 132 -16.48 -15.67 -14.32
CA ASN A 132 -16.36 -14.89 -15.57
C ASN A 132 -16.79 -13.41 -15.41
N ILE A 133 -16.55 -12.81 -14.24
CA ILE A 133 -16.79 -11.39 -14.05
C ILE A 133 -15.62 -10.63 -14.72
N PRO A 134 -15.88 -9.76 -15.71
CA PRO A 134 -14.83 -9.12 -16.48
C PRO A 134 -14.02 -8.11 -15.66
N GLU A 135 -12.75 -7.97 -16.04
CA GLU A 135 -11.85 -6.92 -15.59
C GLU A 135 -12.16 -5.67 -16.42
N LEU A 136 -12.72 -4.63 -15.81
CA LEU A 136 -13.23 -3.46 -16.54
C LEU A 136 -12.24 -2.30 -16.53
N ILE A 137 -11.74 -1.94 -15.35
CA ILE A 137 -10.91 -0.75 -15.14
C ILE A 137 -9.69 -1.12 -14.28
N VAL A 138 -8.52 -0.62 -14.68
CA VAL A 138 -7.32 -0.57 -13.85
C VAL A 138 -6.83 0.88 -13.80
N VAL A 139 -6.68 1.43 -12.59
CA VAL A 139 -6.06 2.73 -12.35
C VAL A 139 -4.97 2.56 -11.30
N ASP A 140 -3.73 2.87 -11.68
CA ASP A 140 -2.56 2.65 -10.81
C ASP A 140 -1.43 3.63 -11.14
N HIS A 141 -0.53 3.89 -10.20
CA HIS A 141 0.68 4.69 -10.42
C HIS A 141 1.97 3.87 -10.42
N HIS A 142 1.87 2.57 -10.12
CA HIS A 142 2.99 1.63 -10.16
C HIS A 142 3.40 1.24 -11.59
N GLU A 143 4.56 0.61 -11.71
CA GLU A 143 4.99 0.02 -12.98
C GLU A 143 3.99 -1.02 -13.49
N GLN A 144 3.72 -0.98 -14.79
CA GLN A 144 2.73 -1.84 -15.42
C GLN A 144 3.07 -3.33 -15.23
N GLN A 145 2.05 -4.12 -14.92
CA GLN A 145 2.11 -5.57 -14.70
C GLN A 145 1.20 -6.28 -15.71
N GLU A 146 1.69 -7.37 -16.31
CA GLU A 146 0.94 -8.17 -17.29
C GLU A 146 0.11 -9.29 -16.61
N ARG A 147 -0.83 -8.92 -15.74
CA ARG A 147 -1.67 -9.90 -15.00
C ARG A 147 -3.17 -9.79 -15.26
N LEU A 148 -3.61 -8.60 -15.66
CA LEU A 148 -5.01 -8.26 -15.93
C LEU A 148 -5.14 -7.78 -17.38
N ASP A 149 -6.31 -7.97 -17.98
CA ASP A 149 -6.67 -7.51 -19.33
C ASP A 149 -7.94 -6.63 -19.26
N PRO A 150 -7.83 -5.41 -18.71
CA PRO A 150 -8.98 -4.53 -18.52
C PRO A 150 -9.40 -3.80 -19.79
N GLN A 151 -10.69 -3.48 -19.91
CA GLN A 151 -11.19 -2.65 -21.02
C GLN A 151 -10.66 -1.20 -20.99
N TYR A 152 -10.42 -0.66 -19.79
CA TYR A 152 -9.80 0.64 -19.58
C TYR A 152 -8.62 0.53 -18.63
N ILE A 153 -7.51 1.13 -19.04
CA ILE A 153 -6.27 1.20 -18.28
C ILE A 153 -5.77 2.63 -18.22
N ASP A 154 -5.50 3.11 -17.01
CA ASP A 154 -4.80 4.36 -16.78
C ASP A 154 -3.69 4.16 -15.75
N ILE A 155 -2.49 3.93 -16.27
CA ILE A 155 -1.27 3.78 -15.48
C ILE A 155 -0.36 4.95 -15.78
N ARG A 156 -0.06 5.75 -14.75
CA ARG A 156 0.75 6.98 -14.90
C ARG A 156 1.88 7.01 -13.88
N LYS A 157 3.04 7.53 -14.29
CA LYS A 157 4.20 7.69 -13.40
C LYS A 157 4.07 8.95 -12.54
N VAL A 158 3.08 8.96 -11.63
CA VAL A 158 2.79 10.04 -10.67
C VAL A 158 3.04 9.60 -9.23
N GLY A 159 2.92 10.53 -8.28
CA GLY A 159 3.22 10.27 -6.87
C GLY A 159 2.27 9.30 -6.18
N ALA A 160 1.00 9.25 -6.59
CA ALA A 160 -0.06 8.42 -6.00
C ALA A 160 -1.18 8.12 -7.01
N THR A 161 -1.91 7.02 -6.86
CA THR A 161 -3.16 6.73 -7.58
C THR A 161 -4.21 7.80 -7.28
N ALA A 162 -4.23 8.35 -6.06
CA ALA A 162 -5.07 9.45 -5.63
C ALA A 162 -4.83 10.72 -6.45
N THR A 163 -3.61 10.94 -6.95
CA THR A 163 -3.29 12.03 -7.88
C THR A 163 -4.04 11.87 -9.20
N ILE A 164 -4.13 10.64 -9.72
CA ILE A 164 -4.87 10.33 -10.96
C ILE A 164 -6.36 10.63 -10.75
N TYR A 165 -6.96 10.16 -9.66
CA TYR A 165 -8.36 10.44 -9.34
C TYR A 165 -8.65 11.92 -9.13
N ALA A 166 -7.78 12.63 -8.40
CA ALA A 166 -7.88 14.08 -8.25
C ALA A 166 -7.78 14.81 -9.61
N SER A 167 -6.98 14.29 -10.55
CA SER A 167 -6.91 14.83 -11.92
C SER A 167 -8.25 14.67 -12.67
N TYR A 168 -8.93 13.52 -12.55
CA TYR A 168 -10.26 13.34 -13.16
C TYR A 168 -11.29 14.33 -12.61
N LEU A 169 -11.27 14.55 -11.28
CA LEU A 169 -12.14 15.53 -10.62
C LEU A 169 -11.84 16.96 -11.10
N ARG A 170 -10.56 17.29 -11.28
CA ARG A 170 -10.12 18.58 -11.82
C ARG A 170 -10.59 18.82 -13.25
N GLU A 171 -10.53 17.78 -14.10
CA GLU A 171 -11.02 17.83 -15.48
C GLU A 171 -12.56 17.74 -15.58
N GLY A 172 -13.26 17.71 -14.44
CA GLY A 172 -14.71 17.82 -14.38
C GLY A 172 -15.44 16.53 -14.76
N ILE A 173 -14.88 15.35 -14.44
CA ILE A 173 -15.63 14.08 -14.56
C ILE A 173 -16.95 14.15 -13.77
N ILE A 174 -16.91 14.76 -12.59
CA ILE A 174 -18.06 15.17 -11.79
C ILE A 174 -17.81 16.57 -11.24
N GLN A 175 -18.88 17.29 -10.89
CA GLN A 175 -18.77 18.58 -10.25
C GLN A 175 -18.65 18.43 -8.73
N LEU A 176 -17.48 18.76 -8.17
CA LEU A 176 -17.30 18.80 -6.72
C LEU A 176 -18.00 20.00 -6.09
N GLU A 177 -18.57 19.77 -4.91
CA GLU A 177 -19.39 20.75 -4.18
C GLU A 177 -19.06 20.66 -2.70
N ARG A 178 -18.75 21.80 -2.07
CA ARG A 178 -18.47 21.86 -0.63
C ARG A 178 -19.67 21.51 0.24
N SER A 179 -20.89 21.71 -0.27
CA SER A 179 -22.14 21.41 0.43
C SER A 179 -22.43 19.91 0.52
N ARG A 180 -21.76 19.08 -0.29
CA ARG A 180 -21.95 17.63 -0.29
C ARG A 180 -20.88 16.98 0.59
N THR A 181 -21.32 16.37 1.68
CA THR A 181 -20.44 15.68 2.63
C THR A 181 -19.57 14.61 1.96
N GLU A 182 -20.13 13.83 1.03
CA GLU A 182 -19.40 12.82 0.25
C GLU A 182 -18.22 13.41 -0.52
N HIS A 183 -18.42 14.58 -1.13
CA HIS A 183 -17.37 15.27 -1.90
C HIS A 183 -16.26 15.80 -0.98
N LEU A 184 -16.61 16.33 0.20
CA LEU A 184 -15.64 16.74 1.21
C LEU A 184 -14.83 15.54 1.72
N MET A 185 -15.50 14.43 2.02
CA MET A 185 -14.87 13.20 2.49
C MET A 185 -13.89 12.64 1.45
N ALA A 186 -14.30 12.54 0.18
CA ALA A 186 -13.40 12.06 -0.87
C ALA A 186 -12.22 13.00 -1.12
N ALA A 187 -12.43 14.32 -1.14
CA ALA A 187 -11.31 15.26 -1.28
C ALA A 187 -10.33 15.15 -0.10
N THR A 188 -10.85 14.99 1.12
CA THR A 188 -10.06 14.79 2.34
C THR A 188 -9.27 13.48 2.30
N ALA A 189 -9.91 12.39 1.88
CA ALA A 189 -9.26 11.10 1.69
C ALA A 189 -8.15 11.19 0.64
N LEU A 190 -8.45 11.77 -0.53
CA LEU A 190 -7.49 11.91 -1.63
C LEU A 190 -6.29 12.76 -1.21
N MET A 191 -6.52 13.86 -0.46
CA MET A 191 -5.43 14.66 0.09
C MET A 191 -4.54 13.84 1.03
N HIS A 192 -5.12 12.98 1.87
CA HIS A 192 -4.35 12.07 2.71
C HIS A 192 -3.56 11.04 1.89
N GLY A 193 -4.17 10.42 0.89
CA GLY A 193 -3.52 9.47 -0.03
C GLY A 193 -2.31 10.09 -0.73
N ILE A 194 -2.50 11.24 -1.41
CA ILE A 194 -1.41 11.96 -2.08
C ILE A 194 -0.32 12.32 -1.07
N LYS A 195 -0.67 12.85 0.10
CA LYS A 195 0.31 13.23 1.13
C LYS A 195 1.13 12.02 1.60
N THR A 196 0.52 10.86 1.80
CA THR A 196 1.20 9.67 2.33
C THR A 196 2.18 9.10 1.30
N ASP A 197 1.74 8.87 0.07
CA ASP A 197 2.57 8.21 -0.95
C ASP A 197 3.71 9.11 -1.47
N THR A 198 3.48 10.42 -1.49
CA THR A 198 4.52 11.42 -1.79
C THR A 198 5.45 11.72 -0.61
N ASN A 199 5.31 11.03 0.53
CA ASN A 199 6.08 11.28 1.75
C ASN A 199 6.01 12.75 2.22
N GLY A 200 4.79 13.24 2.47
CA GLY A 200 4.55 14.62 2.88
C GLY A 200 4.91 15.63 1.79
N PHE A 201 4.64 15.29 0.52
CA PHE A 201 5.02 16.08 -0.67
C PHE A 201 6.52 16.23 -0.94
N VAL A 202 7.39 15.57 -0.17
CA VAL A 202 8.85 15.59 -0.41
C VAL A 202 9.19 14.95 -1.76
N ARG A 203 8.41 13.95 -2.19
CA ARG A 203 8.59 13.22 -3.45
C ARG A 203 7.52 13.58 -4.51
N ALA A 204 6.74 14.63 -4.28
CA ALA A 204 5.68 15.05 -5.17
C ALA A 204 6.23 15.66 -6.47
N GLY A 205 5.65 15.25 -7.60
CA GLY A 205 5.83 15.88 -8.90
C GLY A 205 4.83 17.02 -9.15
N SER A 206 4.93 17.63 -10.34
CA SER A 206 4.03 18.72 -10.76
C SER A 206 2.56 18.33 -10.69
N GLU A 207 2.21 17.14 -11.18
CA GLU A 207 0.83 16.62 -11.16
C GLU A 207 0.28 16.47 -9.74
N ASP A 208 1.10 15.98 -8.80
CA ASP A 208 0.69 15.81 -7.40
C ASP A 208 0.38 17.17 -6.75
N PHE A 209 1.21 18.19 -7.00
CA PHE A 209 0.96 19.53 -6.50
C PHE A 209 -0.28 20.17 -7.14
N MET A 210 -0.49 19.99 -8.45
CA MET A 210 -1.68 20.51 -9.12
C MET A 210 -2.96 19.83 -8.63
N ALA A 211 -2.92 18.51 -8.43
CA ALA A 211 -4.01 17.73 -7.86
C ALA A 211 -4.33 18.20 -6.44
N ALA A 212 -3.32 18.28 -5.57
CA ALA A 212 -3.47 18.76 -4.19
C ALA A 212 -4.01 20.19 -4.14
N ALA A 213 -3.48 21.10 -4.97
CA ALA A 213 -3.95 22.49 -5.03
C ALA A 213 -5.39 22.61 -5.56
N PHE A 214 -5.83 21.71 -6.43
CA PHE A 214 -7.22 21.66 -6.86
C PHE A 214 -8.13 21.20 -5.71
N ILE A 215 -7.84 20.05 -5.11
CA ILE A 215 -8.72 19.42 -4.11
C ILE A 215 -8.67 20.12 -2.75
N CYS A 216 -7.62 20.87 -2.41
CA CYS A 216 -7.49 21.52 -1.09
C CYS A 216 -8.67 22.43 -0.74
N ARG A 217 -9.36 22.98 -1.75
CA ARG A 217 -10.56 23.78 -1.54
C ARG A 217 -11.76 22.95 -1.09
N PHE A 218 -11.73 21.63 -1.16
CA PHE A 218 -12.81 20.74 -0.73
C PHE A 218 -12.38 19.85 0.45
N VAL A 219 -11.17 20.03 0.98
CA VAL A 219 -10.67 19.27 2.12
C VAL A 219 -11.23 19.84 3.42
N ASP A 220 -11.66 18.96 4.32
CA ASP A 220 -11.88 19.27 5.72
C ASP A 220 -10.55 19.13 6.47
N SER A 221 -9.96 20.26 6.86
CA SER A 221 -8.65 20.29 7.51
C SER A 221 -8.67 19.71 8.92
N ASP A 222 -9.77 19.87 9.66
CA ASP A 222 -9.88 19.37 11.02
C ASP A 222 -10.00 17.85 11.02
N LEU A 223 -10.76 17.33 10.07
CA LEU A 223 -10.90 15.89 9.83
C LEU A 223 -9.58 15.26 9.38
N LEU A 224 -8.86 15.91 8.45
CA LEU A 224 -7.54 15.46 8.03
C LEU A 224 -6.52 15.47 9.18
N ALA A 225 -6.55 16.50 10.03
CA ALA A 225 -5.69 16.59 11.20
C ALA A 225 -5.99 15.46 12.19
N GLN A 226 -7.27 15.16 12.43
CA GLN A 226 -7.67 14.03 13.27
C GLN A 226 -7.19 12.69 12.68
N ILE A 227 -7.34 12.47 11.37
CA ILE A 227 -6.89 11.23 10.70
C ILE A 227 -5.37 11.05 10.83
N THR A 228 -4.59 12.12 10.67
CA THR A 228 -3.12 12.06 10.68
C THR A 228 -2.49 12.11 12.08
N SER A 229 -3.25 12.50 13.11
CA SER A 229 -2.74 12.64 14.48
C SER A 229 -3.10 11.45 15.36
N GLN A 230 -3.02 10.23 14.83
CA GLN A 230 -3.33 9.03 15.61
C GLN A 230 -2.20 8.71 16.59
N SER A 231 -2.59 8.44 17.83
CA SER A 231 -1.64 8.01 18.88
C SER A 231 -1.30 6.54 18.72
N ARG A 232 -0.07 6.16 19.06
CA ARG A 232 0.34 4.75 19.14
C ARG A 232 -0.33 4.07 20.33
N SER A 233 -0.75 2.82 20.14
CA SER A 233 -1.30 2.03 21.24
C SER A 233 -0.19 1.65 22.23
N LYS A 234 -0.58 1.30 23.47
CA LYS A 234 0.37 0.78 24.47
C LYS A 234 1.09 -0.46 23.95
N GLN A 235 0.37 -1.33 23.23
CA GLN A 235 0.91 -2.56 22.67
C GLN A 235 1.95 -2.28 21.57
N THR A 236 1.68 -1.32 20.67
CA THR A 236 2.67 -0.86 19.68
C THR A 236 3.92 -0.32 20.37
N MET A 237 3.76 0.45 21.46
CA MET A 237 4.89 0.95 22.24
C MET A 237 5.69 -0.19 22.89
N THR A 238 5.02 -1.22 23.42
CA THR A 238 5.69 -2.43 23.94
C THR A 238 6.45 -3.17 22.84
N ILE A 239 5.89 -3.29 21.64
CA ILE A 239 6.59 -3.91 20.49
C ILE A 239 7.83 -3.09 20.09
N ILE A 240 7.77 -1.77 20.12
CA ILE A 240 8.93 -0.90 19.87
C ILE A 240 10.00 -1.10 20.97
N GLU A 241 9.59 -1.18 22.24
CA GLU A 241 10.46 -1.48 23.37
C GLU A 241 11.15 -2.84 23.21
N GLU A 242 10.40 -3.89 22.85
CA GLU A 242 10.94 -5.22 22.56
C GLU A 242 11.88 -5.21 21.35
N ALA A 243 11.54 -4.45 20.31
CA ALA A 243 12.38 -4.31 19.13
C ALA A 243 13.72 -3.66 19.47
N LEU A 244 13.70 -2.62 20.33
CA LEU A 244 14.91 -1.99 20.86
C LEU A 244 15.70 -2.98 21.72
N ALA A 245 15.07 -3.62 22.69
CA ALA A 245 15.77 -4.51 23.63
C ALA A 245 16.44 -5.70 22.95
N ASN A 246 15.82 -6.25 21.90
CA ASN A 246 16.26 -7.48 21.24
C ASN A 246 17.03 -7.27 19.93
N ARG A 247 17.38 -6.02 19.58
CA ARG A 247 18.09 -5.75 18.31
C ARG A 247 19.55 -6.18 18.37
N THR A 248 19.99 -6.81 17.29
CA THR A 248 21.41 -7.03 17.01
C THR A 248 21.86 -5.96 16.02
N ILE A 249 22.88 -5.19 16.42
CA ILE A 249 23.49 -4.18 15.56
C ILE A 249 24.74 -4.77 14.92
N LYS A 250 24.79 -4.76 13.59
CA LYS A 250 25.97 -5.16 12.81
C LYS A 250 26.24 -4.10 11.77
N GLU A 251 27.42 -3.48 11.85
CA GLU A 251 27.79 -2.32 11.05
C GLU A 251 26.75 -1.19 11.18
N SER A 252 25.95 -0.95 10.14
CA SER A 252 24.86 0.04 10.11
C SER A 252 23.47 -0.59 9.99
N TYR A 253 23.37 -1.91 10.24
CA TYR A 253 22.12 -2.65 10.24
C TYR A 253 21.66 -2.89 11.68
N SER A 254 20.40 -2.60 11.95
CA SER A 254 19.69 -2.99 13.16
C SER A 254 18.67 -4.06 12.81
N ILE A 255 18.88 -5.28 13.31
CA ILE A 255 18.02 -6.44 13.03
C ILE A 255 17.33 -6.85 14.32
N SER A 256 16.00 -6.91 14.36
CA SER A 256 15.26 -7.27 15.57
C SER A 256 14.12 -8.23 15.31
N GLY A 257 14.08 -9.29 16.11
CA GLY A 257 12.98 -10.26 16.13
C GLY A 257 12.12 -10.05 17.37
N ILE A 258 10.84 -9.74 17.19
CA ILE A 258 9.90 -9.34 18.26
C ILE A 258 8.92 -10.44 18.70
N GLY A 259 9.16 -11.69 18.35
CA GLY A 259 8.33 -12.80 18.82
C GLY A 259 6.97 -12.88 18.13
N TYR A 260 5.99 -13.37 18.88
CA TYR A 260 4.62 -13.53 18.41
C TYR A 260 3.84 -12.22 18.52
N VAL A 261 3.32 -11.76 17.39
CA VAL A 261 2.56 -10.52 17.26
C VAL A 261 1.13 -10.87 16.86
N ARG A 262 0.15 -10.19 17.46
CA ARG A 262 -1.26 -10.39 17.09
C ARG A 262 -1.50 -9.83 15.70
N CYS A 263 -2.43 -10.43 14.95
CA CYS A 263 -2.78 -9.96 13.60
C CYS A 263 -3.23 -8.48 13.58
N GLU A 264 -3.96 -8.05 14.61
CA GLU A 264 -4.38 -6.65 14.81
C GLU A 264 -3.22 -5.67 15.06
N GLU A 265 -2.05 -6.17 15.47
CA GLU A 265 -0.84 -5.39 15.76
C GLU A 265 0.21 -5.51 14.65
N ARG A 266 -0.14 -6.07 13.48
CA ARG A 266 0.77 -6.25 12.33
C ARG A 266 1.56 -4.98 11.99
N ASP A 267 0.89 -3.83 12.00
CA ASP A 267 1.51 -2.53 11.68
C ASP A 267 2.44 -1.98 12.78
N ALA A 268 2.60 -2.67 13.91
CA ALA A 268 3.64 -2.35 14.87
C ALA A 268 5.04 -2.75 14.37
N ILE A 269 5.14 -3.77 13.50
CA ILE A 269 6.41 -4.20 12.88
C ILE A 269 7.05 -3.07 12.04
N PRO A 270 6.36 -2.49 11.03
CA PRO A 270 6.91 -1.37 10.27
C PRO A 270 7.18 -0.15 11.14
N GLN A 271 6.31 0.16 12.11
CA GLN A 271 6.53 1.28 13.04
C GLN A 271 7.77 1.09 13.92
N ALA A 272 8.05 -0.14 14.35
CA ALA A 272 9.27 -0.46 15.07
C ALA A 272 10.51 -0.31 14.16
N ALA A 273 10.44 -0.76 12.91
CA ALA A 273 11.53 -0.56 11.95
C ALA A 273 11.80 0.93 11.69
N ASP A 274 10.74 1.74 11.50
CA ASP A 274 10.85 3.19 11.36
C ASP A 274 11.48 3.84 12.60
N PHE A 275 11.13 3.37 13.80
CA PHE A 275 11.72 3.86 15.05
C PHE A 275 13.21 3.50 15.18
N LEU A 276 13.59 2.25 14.89
CA LEU A 276 14.99 1.81 14.94
C LEU A 276 15.87 2.57 13.94
N LEU A 277 15.33 2.99 12.80
CA LEU A 277 16.06 3.80 11.82
C LEU A 277 16.39 5.22 12.33
N THR A 278 15.75 5.68 13.42
CA THR A 278 16.07 6.98 14.04
C THR A 278 17.31 6.94 14.93
N GLU A 279 17.84 5.75 15.23
CA GLU A 279 19.05 5.58 16.02
C GLU A 279 20.29 6.06 15.23
N GLU A 280 21.20 6.76 15.90
CA GLU A 280 22.41 7.29 15.27
C GLU A 280 23.25 6.16 14.68
N ASN A 281 23.81 6.38 13.48
CA ASN A 281 24.63 5.42 12.73
C ASN A 281 23.90 4.15 12.21
N ILE A 282 22.61 4.00 12.49
CA ILE A 282 21.75 2.99 11.86
C ILE A 282 21.23 3.55 10.54
N HIS A 283 21.50 2.83 9.46
CA HIS A 283 21.07 3.21 8.12
C HIS A 283 20.09 2.22 7.50
N THR A 284 20.02 1.00 8.06
CA THR A 284 19.04 -0.02 7.67
C THR A 284 18.48 -0.67 8.93
N ALA A 285 17.16 -0.71 9.06
CA ALA A 285 16.47 -1.39 10.13
C ALA A 285 15.59 -2.51 9.55
N ILE A 286 15.67 -3.70 10.15
CA ILE A 286 14.84 -4.85 9.78
C ILE A 286 14.19 -5.37 11.05
N VAL A 287 12.86 -5.30 11.13
CA VAL A 287 12.09 -5.84 12.25
C VAL A 287 11.17 -6.93 11.72
N PHE A 288 11.08 -8.06 12.43
CA PHE A 288 10.20 -9.16 12.04
C PHE A 288 9.60 -9.88 13.24
N GLY A 289 8.42 -10.47 13.03
CA GLY A 289 7.68 -11.22 14.03
C GLY A 289 6.83 -12.31 13.41
N MET A 290 6.31 -13.20 14.25
CA MET A 290 5.41 -14.26 13.85
C MET A 290 3.95 -13.83 14.09
N ILE A 291 3.16 -13.79 13.03
CA ILE A 291 1.74 -13.47 13.07
C ILE A 291 0.94 -14.77 13.01
N VAL A 292 -0.02 -14.90 13.91
CA VAL A 292 -1.00 -16.00 13.92
C VAL A 292 -2.30 -15.48 13.33
N SER A 293 -2.76 -16.10 12.24
CA SER A 293 -4.06 -15.82 11.64
C SER A 293 -5.20 -16.39 12.51
N PRO A 294 -6.44 -15.92 12.35
CA PRO A 294 -7.60 -16.52 13.02
C PRO A 294 -7.73 -18.03 12.76
N ASP A 295 -7.31 -18.48 11.57
CA ASP A 295 -7.34 -19.87 11.13
C ASP A 295 -6.14 -20.71 11.66
N GLN A 296 -5.39 -20.18 12.64
CA GLN A 296 -4.21 -20.80 13.25
C GLN A 296 -3.03 -21.02 12.28
N GLU A 297 -3.04 -20.37 11.12
CA GLU A 297 -1.87 -20.33 10.25
C GLU A 297 -0.86 -19.33 10.80
N GLU A 298 0.41 -19.72 10.79
CA GLU A 298 1.49 -18.86 11.23
C GLU A 298 2.28 -18.36 10.03
N THR A 299 2.56 -17.06 10.04
CA THR A 299 3.31 -16.40 8.99
C THR A 299 4.30 -15.44 9.61
N ILE A 300 5.55 -15.51 9.17
CA ILE A 300 6.56 -14.57 9.59
C ILE A 300 6.42 -13.34 8.71
N VAL A 301 6.17 -12.20 9.33
CA VAL A 301 6.07 -10.91 8.67
C VAL A 301 7.22 -10.04 9.14
N GLY A 302 7.89 -9.40 8.20
CA GLY A 302 8.94 -8.45 8.51
C GLY A 302 8.90 -7.20 7.65
N SER A 303 9.49 -6.14 8.17
CA SER A 303 9.63 -4.87 7.48
C SER A 303 11.07 -4.41 7.53
N MET A 304 11.54 -3.95 6.36
CA MET A 304 12.83 -3.34 6.16
C MET A 304 12.65 -1.85 5.88
N ARG A 305 13.51 -1.03 6.47
CA ARG A 305 13.64 0.40 6.23
C ARG A 305 15.10 0.74 6.00
N THR A 306 15.40 1.58 5.03
CA THR A 306 16.76 2.03 4.74
C THR A 306 16.80 3.50 4.38
N SER A 307 17.80 4.21 4.91
CA SER A 307 18.17 5.56 4.47
C SER A 307 19.30 5.53 3.42
N ARG A 308 19.93 4.37 3.18
CA ARG A 308 20.97 4.23 2.14
C ARG A 308 20.35 4.08 0.77
N ILE A 309 20.72 4.99 -0.14
CA ILE A 309 20.33 4.97 -1.55
C ILE A 309 20.93 3.77 -2.30
N THR A 310 22.08 3.26 -1.84
CA THR A 310 22.80 2.15 -2.46
C THR A 310 22.19 0.78 -2.18
N ILE A 311 21.18 0.70 -1.30
CA ILE A 311 20.49 -0.54 -0.96
C ILE A 311 19.10 -0.45 -1.55
N ASP A 312 18.80 -1.30 -2.53
CA ASP A 312 17.44 -1.51 -3.00
C ASP A 312 16.75 -2.56 -2.08
N PRO A 313 15.72 -2.18 -1.29
CA PRO A 313 15.02 -3.13 -0.42
C PRO A 313 14.35 -4.26 -1.18
N ASP A 314 13.90 -4.02 -2.41
CA ASP A 314 13.24 -5.05 -3.21
C ASP A 314 14.22 -6.13 -3.62
N GLU A 315 15.35 -5.74 -4.22
CA GLU A 315 16.43 -6.65 -4.60
C GLU A 315 16.99 -7.37 -3.36
N PHE A 316 17.29 -6.61 -2.31
CA PHE A 316 17.84 -7.15 -1.06
C PHE A 316 16.95 -8.26 -0.48
N LEU A 317 15.65 -8.01 -0.32
CA LEU A 317 14.74 -8.98 0.26
C LEU A 317 14.52 -10.19 -0.65
N LYS A 318 14.48 -9.98 -1.97
CA LYS A 318 14.37 -11.07 -2.96
C LYS A 318 15.57 -12.00 -2.94
N GLU A 319 16.78 -11.45 -2.76
CA GLU A 319 18.01 -12.24 -2.64
C GLU A 319 18.11 -12.97 -1.29
N VAL A 320 17.72 -12.34 -0.18
CA VAL A 320 17.77 -12.94 1.16
C VAL A 320 16.79 -14.12 1.29
N PHE A 321 15.53 -13.90 0.88
CA PHE A 321 14.47 -14.85 1.16
C PHE A 321 14.13 -15.76 -0.03
N GLY A 322 14.39 -15.32 -1.26
CA GLY A 322 14.14 -16.10 -2.46
C GLY A 322 12.65 -16.26 -2.80
N LYS A 323 12.35 -17.33 -3.55
CA LYS A 323 11.00 -17.64 -4.06
C LYS A 323 10.36 -18.79 -3.29
N GLY A 324 9.05 -18.71 -3.09
CA GLY A 324 8.23 -19.80 -2.59
C GLY A 324 7.84 -20.81 -3.68
N PRO A 325 7.10 -21.88 -3.29
CA PRO A 325 6.73 -22.98 -4.18
C PRO A 325 5.97 -22.57 -5.46
N GLY A 326 5.24 -21.44 -5.40
CA GLY A 326 4.52 -20.87 -6.55
C GLY A 326 5.34 -19.88 -7.40
N GLY A 327 6.66 -19.81 -7.22
CA GLY A 327 7.55 -18.91 -7.97
C GLY A 327 7.47 -17.43 -7.55
N ARG A 328 6.60 -17.08 -6.59
CA ARG A 328 6.50 -15.73 -6.01
C ARG A 328 7.60 -15.51 -4.98
N TYR A 329 8.18 -14.32 -4.96
CA TYR A 329 9.16 -13.95 -3.93
C TYR A 329 8.48 -13.80 -2.57
N PHE A 330 9.20 -14.17 -1.51
CA PHE A 330 8.73 -13.97 -0.14
C PHE A 330 8.85 -12.52 0.33
N GLY A 331 9.68 -11.72 -0.33
CA GLY A 331 9.86 -10.32 -0.03
C GLY A 331 9.80 -9.45 -1.27
N GLY A 332 9.60 -8.16 -1.03
CA GLY A 332 9.65 -7.12 -2.04
C GLY A 332 9.65 -5.75 -1.39
N GLY A 333 9.81 -4.71 -2.19
CA GLY A 333 9.89 -3.37 -1.66
C GLY A 333 9.85 -2.29 -2.72
N LYS A 334 9.98 -1.05 -2.25
CA LYS A 334 10.11 0.16 -3.08
C LYS A 334 11.04 1.13 -2.38
N LYS A 335 12.01 1.69 -3.11
CA LYS A 335 12.89 2.80 -2.69
C LYS A 335 13.57 2.59 -1.33
N THR A 336 12.94 3.03 -0.24
CA THR A 336 13.48 3.06 1.13
C THR A 336 12.80 2.07 2.08
N ALA A 337 11.79 1.34 1.60
CA ALA A 337 10.99 0.43 2.40
C ALA A 337 10.78 -0.90 1.69
N GLY A 338 10.81 -1.98 2.45
CA GLY A 338 10.47 -3.32 1.99
C GLY A 338 9.71 -4.10 3.04
N GLY A 339 9.07 -5.17 2.61
CA GLY A 339 8.36 -6.11 3.46
C GLY A 339 8.55 -7.53 2.97
N PHE A 340 8.46 -8.48 3.88
CA PHE A 340 8.47 -9.90 3.54
C PHE A 340 7.45 -10.67 4.37
N GLU A 341 6.93 -11.73 3.77
CA GLU A 341 5.91 -12.58 4.33
C GLU A 341 6.27 -14.04 3.98
N ILE A 342 6.57 -14.84 5.02
CA ILE A 342 7.02 -16.23 4.88
C ILE A 342 6.04 -17.12 5.64
N PRO A 343 5.18 -17.88 4.95
CA PRO A 343 4.29 -18.84 5.58
C PRO A 343 5.09 -19.95 6.26
N VAL A 344 4.76 -20.24 7.52
CA VAL A 344 5.33 -21.39 8.25
C VAL A 344 4.80 -22.71 7.68
N GLY A 345 3.60 -22.68 7.07
CA GLY A 345 3.01 -23.80 6.35
C GLY A 345 2.61 -24.94 7.29
N PHE A 346 2.97 -26.18 6.93
CA PHE A 346 2.64 -27.38 7.71
C PHE A 346 3.12 -27.32 9.18
N LEU A 347 4.16 -26.54 9.48
CA LEU A 347 4.69 -26.38 10.83
C LEU A 347 3.90 -25.34 11.67
N SER A 348 2.80 -24.81 11.13
CA SER A 348 1.93 -23.87 11.85
C SER A 348 1.25 -24.56 13.02
N GLY A 349 1.00 -23.78 14.09
CA GLY A 349 0.25 -24.21 15.26
C GLY A 349 1.11 -24.78 16.39
N GLY A 350 0.44 -25.33 17.39
CA GLY A 350 1.04 -25.70 18.68
C GLY A 350 0.55 -24.77 19.80
N SER A 351 -0.22 -25.34 20.72
CA SER A 351 -0.83 -24.58 21.84
C SER A 351 0.15 -24.36 22.99
N ASP A 352 1.14 -25.24 23.12
CA ASP A 352 2.10 -25.18 24.20
C ASP A 352 3.03 -23.97 24.08
N LYS A 353 3.32 -23.36 25.23
CA LYS A 353 4.14 -22.14 25.31
C LYS A 353 5.60 -22.46 25.04
N GLU A 354 6.13 -23.55 25.60
CA GLU A 354 7.53 -23.95 25.40
C GLU A 354 7.80 -24.29 23.92
N PHE A 355 6.87 -25.01 23.29
CA PHE A 355 6.97 -25.32 21.86
C PHE A 355 6.98 -24.04 20.99
N ARG A 356 6.13 -23.05 21.31
CA ARG A 356 6.11 -21.76 20.60
C ARG A 356 7.42 -20.98 20.78
N GLU A 357 7.98 -20.98 21.99
CA GLU A 357 9.26 -20.33 22.27
C GLU A 357 10.41 -21.00 21.50
N MET A 358 10.47 -22.34 21.49
CA MET A 358 11.47 -23.09 20.74
C MET A 358 11.36 -22.85 19.23
N LYS A 359 10.13 -22.87 18.70
CA LYS A 359 9.86 -22.60 17.29
C LYS A 359 10.25 -21.18 16.92
N TRP A 360 9.89 -20.19 17.73
CA TRP A 360 10.30 -18.81 17.51
C TRP A 360 11.84 -18.67 17.52
N LYS A 361 12.53 -19.30 18.48
CA LYS A 361 14.00 -19.27 18.55
C LYS A 361 14.64 -19.81 17.26
N LEU A 362 14.13 -20.93 16.74
CA LEU A 362 14.60 -21.52 15.49
C LEU A 362 14.43 -20.57 14.30
N TYR A 363 13.22 -20.04 14.10
CA TYR A 363 12.94 -19.15 12.97
C TYR A 363 13.68 -17.80 13.10
N LYS A 364 13.78 -17.25 14.31
CA LYS A 364 14.57 -16.04 14.58
C LYS A 364 16.02 -16.25 14.17
N ALA A 365 16.65 -17.34 14.59
CA ALA A 365 18.04 -17.65 14.24
C ALA A 365 18.20 -17.80 12.72
N GLN A 366 17.31 -18.56 12.06
CA GLN A 366 17.38 -18.78 10.62
C GLN A 366 17.24 -17.49 9.81
N ILE A 367 16.31 -16.60 10.18
CA ILE A 367 16.12 -15.31 9.49
C ILE A 367 17.31 -14.40 9.72
N THR A 368 17.76 -14.30 10.96
CA THR A 368 18.91 -13.46 11.32
C THR A 368 20.14 -13.91 10.54
N GLN A 369 20.44 -15.21 10.52
CA GLN A 369 21.57 -15.77 9.78
C GLN A 369 21.48 -15.48 8.27
N LYS A 370 20.28 -15.61 7.66
CA LYS A 370 20.09 -15.27 6.25
C LYS A 370 20.38 -13.80 5.95
N ILE A 371 19.92 -12.89 6.81
CA ILE A 371 20.18 -11.45 6.67
C ILE A 371 21.67 -11.16 6.85
N LEU A 372 22.29 -11.71 7.90
CA LEU A 372 23.71 -11.54 8.20
C LEU A 372 24.61 -12.03 7.07
N ASN A 373 24.32 -13.21 6.52
CA ASN A 373 25.04 -13.76 5.37
C ASN A 373 24.97 -12.82 4.14
N LYS A 374 23.83 -12.16 3.91
CA LYS A 374 23.70 -11.21 2.79
C LYS A 374 24.52 -9.95 2.99
N ILE A 375 24.63 -9.46 4.23
CA ILE A 375 25.44 -8.27 4.53
C ILE A 375 26.92 -8.60 4.74
N GLY A 376 27.31 -9.88 4.68
CA GLY A 376 28.69 -10.32 4.88
C GLY A 376 29.15 -10.24 6.33
N ALA A 377 28.22 -10.25 7.29
CA ALA A 377 28.50 -10.23 8.72
C ALA A 377 28.30 -11.63 9.34
N VAL A 378 29.01 -11.92 10.43
CA VAL A 378 28.86 -13.14 11.23
C VAL A 378 28.14 -12.79 12.53
N ASP A 379 27.29 -13.71 13.01
CA ASP A 379 26.60 -13.55 14.29
C ASP A 379 27.62 -13.58 15.44
N ASP A 380 27.51 -12.68 16.43
CA ASP A 380 28.47 -12.69 17.55
C ASP A 380 28.10 -13.76 18.60
N ASP A 381 26.89 -14.32 18.53
CA ASP A 381 26.43 -15.41 19.42
C ASP A 381 27.16 -16.75 19.18
N GLU A 382 27.97 -16.89 18.12
CA GLU A 382 28.84 -18.07 17.91
C GLU A 382 30.20 -17.97 18.65
N LYS A 383 30.55 -16.82 19.25
CA LYS A 383 31.85 -16.64 19.93
C LYS A 383 31.90 -17.07 21.39
N ASP A 384 30.76 -17.38 22.01
CA ASP A 384 30.70 -17.77 23.42
C ASP A 384 30.86 -19.29 23.64
N ASP A 385 31.04 -20.09 22.57
CA ASP A 385 31.17 -21.55 22.62
C ASP A 385 32.55 -22.10 22.16
N GLU A 386 33.59 -21.26 21.98
CA GLU A 386 34.98 -21.72 21.72
C GLU A 386 35.91 -21.68 22.95
#